data_AF-A0A162CQQ2-F1
#
_entry.id   AF-A0A162CQQ2-F1
#
_cell.length_a   1.000
_cell.length_b   1.000
_cell.length_c   1.000
_cell.angle_alpha   90.00
_cell.angle_beta   90.00
_cell.angle_gamma   90.00
#
_symmetry.space_group_name_H-M   'P 1'
#
loop_
_entity.id
_entity.type
_entity.pdbx_description
1 polymer ?
#
loop_
_entity_poly.entity_id
_entity_poly.type
_entity_poly.pdbx_seq_one_letter_code
_entity_poly.pdbx_strand_id
1 'polypeptide(L)'
;MLRINNIGFTKNMKNMKNITKYLSLTLLSILTLGCSGDDKIVDRILDDVTSGAVLRTRDTDNNMVYNNLTGEFTATSNYILTLEEQDASNGDLLDNIEIFARFVENTKDDANSDGTIDDDNLTTTEGLIRTLTIADFTTGPRNLPESVVTFTADELVAFTGVDESKIQGSDDFALRFKINLTDGRSFSEDDVNGNVSGGSYFSSPFAYRSSISCDITESLADTYTYTVTSLQSAPGGRSQCQTDPGDLPSGTVTWSETDTPGEYSTSDISFGQFDNCYVDTFSKIEFDEILITWDCTNLKAGGTIETVENDTNKEIDFTYVYTIKETSGSDMTIDFSNSEGDRGTVVLTRPAGKVWPILLRRME
;
A
#
# COMPACT_ATOMS: atom_id res chain seq x y z
N MET A 1 -53.56 -43.68 8.93
CA MET A 1 -53.22 -44.15 7.57
C MET A 1 -51.71 -44.00 7.43
N LEU A 2 -50.85 -45.00 7.20
CA LEU A 2 -50.96 -46.42 6.88
C LEU A 2 -49.85 -47.20 7.61
N ARG A 3 -50.04 -48.52 7.65
CA ARG A 3 -49.44 -49.57 8.48
C ARG A 3 -47.93 -49.83 8.31
N ILE A 4 -47.28 -50.17 9.42
CA ILE A 4 -46.07 -51.02 9.49
C ILE A 4 -46.50 -52.48 9.26
N ASN A 5 -45.77 -53.24 8.45
CA ASN A 5 -45.83 -54.71 8.48
C ASN A 5 -44.44 -55.32 8.31
N ASN A 6 -44.16 -56.23 9.22
CA ASN A 6 -42.89 -56.90 9.49
C ASN A 6 -43.03 -58.36 9.01
N ILE A 7 -42.15 -58.85 8.12
CA ILE A 7 -42.02 -60.27 7.74
C ILE A 7 -40.55 -60.41 7.29
N GLY A 8 -39.67 -61.26 7.80
CA GLY A 8 -39.81 -62.56 8.48
C GLY A 8 -38.75 -63.47 7.85
N PHE A 9 -37.62 -63.66 8.54
CA PHE A 9 -36.46 -64.43 8.10
C PHE A 9 -36.70 -65.94 8.29
N THR A 10 -36.59 -66.73 7.22
CA THR A 10 -36.36 -68.20 7.24
C THR A 10 -35.90 -68.62 5.84
N LYS A 11 -34.97 -69.55 5.58
CA LYS A 11 -34.12 -70.45 6.36
C LYS A 11 -33.21 -71.18 5.33
N ASN A 12 -32.05 -71.65 5.79
CA ASN A 12 -31.26 -72.79 5.28
C ASN A 12 -30.36 -72.60 4.05
N MET A 13 -29.10 -72.27 4.35
CA MET A 13 -27.93 -72.79 3.64
C MET A 13 -27.87 -74.31 3.74
N LYS A 14 -27.74 -75.00 2.60
CA LYS A 14 -27.15 -76.34 2.58
C LYS A 14 -26.25 -76.50 1.35
N ASN A 15 -24.96 -76.57 1.63
CA ASN A 15 -23.88 -77.19 0.84
C ASN A 15 -23.63 -76.70 -0.60
N MET A 16 -22.57 -75.91 -0.79
CA MET A 16 -21.61 -76.15 -1.88
C MET A 16 -20.18 -75.95 -1.36
N LYS A 17 -19.51 -77.06 -1.07
CA LYS A 17 -18.22 -77.13 -0.37
C LYS A 17 -16.99 -76.84 -1.24
N ASN A 18 -17.10 -76.61 -2.55
CA ASN A 18 -15.92 -76.63 -3.45
C ASN A 18 -15.82 -75.46 -4.46
N ILE A 19 -16.67 -74.42 -4.38
CA ILE A 19 -16.63 -73.28 -5.34
C ILE A 19 -15.76 -72.11 -4.87
N THR A 20 -15.48 -72.01 -3.57
CA THR A 20 -14.73 -70.89 -2.99
C THR A 20 -13.22 -70.91 -3.27
N LYS A 21 -12.66 -72.06 -3.68
CA LYS A 21 -11.21 -72.16 -3.97
C LYS A 21 -10.82 -71.74 -5.39
N TYR A 22 -11.72 -71.89 -6.36
CA TYR A 22 -11.44 -71.50 -7.76
C TYR A 22 -11.81 -70.04 -8.06
N LEU A 23 -12.74 -69.46 -7.29
CA LEU A 23 -13.12 -68.05 -7.41
C LEU A 23 -12.06 -67.10 -6.82
N SER A 24 -11.26 -67.58 -5.86
CA SER A 24 -10.20 -66.78 -5.23
C SER A 24 -8.90 -66.73 -6.02
N LEU A 25 -8.67 -67.67 -6.96
CA LEU A 25 -7.45 -67.73 -7.76
C LEU A 25 -7.59 -67.04 -9.13
N THR A 26 -8.82 -66.93 -9.64
CA THR A 26 -9.14 -66.16 -10.86
C THR A 26 -9.38 -64.68 -10.60
N LEU A 27 -9.78 -64.29 -9.39
CA LEU A 27 -9.95 -62.87 -9.02
C LEU A 27 -8.61 -62.16 -8.72
N LEU A 28 -7.56 -62.92 -8.38
CA LEU A 28 -6.22 -62.37 -8.11
C LEU A 28 -5.39 -62.14 -9.39
N SER A 29 -5.73 -62.84 -10.48
CA SER A 29 -5.05 -62.71 -11.78
C SER A 29 -5.60 -61.58 -12.66
N ILE A 30 -6.72 -60.96 -12.27
CA ILE A 30 -7.31 -59.81 -12.97
C ILE A 30 -6.83 -58.46 -12.37
N LEU A 31 -6.19 -58.48 -11.18
CA LEU A 31 -5.66 -57.29 -10.51
C LEU A 31 -4.27 -56.85 -11.00
N THR A 32 -3.57 -57.65 -11.82
CA THR A 32 -2.22 -57.31 -12.31
C THR A 32 -2.19 -56.80 -13.75
N LEU A 33 -3.35 -56.62 -14.39
CA LEU A 33 -3.47 -56.08 -15.76
C LEU A 33 -4.09 -54.67 -15.79
N GLY A 34 -4.32 -54.05 -14.62
CA GLY A 34 -4.91 -52.71 -14.49
C GLY A 34 -3.93 -51.54 -14.45
N CYS A 35 -2.61 -51.79 -14.46
CA CYS A 35 -1.61 -50.74 -14.70
C CYS A 35 -1.28 -50.68 -16.20
N SER A 36 -2.26 -50.35 -17.05
CA SER A 36 -1.91 -49.56 -18.22
C SER A 36 -1.60 -48.17 -17.67
N GLY A 37 -0.36 -47.70 -17.88
CA GLY A 37 -0.01 -46.31 -17.64
C GLY A 37 -0.91 -45.45 -18.50
N ASP A 38 -2.01 -44.99 -17.92
CA ASP A 38 -2.73 -43.86 -18.46
C ASP A 38 -1.83 -42.67 -18.19
N ASP A 39 -1.02 -42.29 -19.18
CA ASP A 39 -0.45 -40.94 -19.25
C ASP A 39 -1.66 -40.00 -19.21
N LYS A 40 -1.98 -39.48 -18.02
CA LYS A 40 -3.14 -38.61 -17.90
C LYS A 40 -2.82 -37.37 -18.72
N ILE A 41 -3.85 -36.79 -19.34
CA ILE A 41 -3.72 -35.48 -19.98
C ILE A 41 -3.11 -34.46 -19.01
N VAL A 42 -3.38 -34.60 -17.71
CA VAL A 42 -2.75 -33.81 -16.64
C VAL A 42 -1.25 -34.05 -16.54
N ASP A 43 -0.77 -35.29 -16.61
CA ASP A 43 0.66 -35.62 -16.54
C ASP A 43 1.39 -35.06 -17.77
N ARG A 44 0.77 -35.15 -18.95
CA ARG A 44 1.29 -34.54 -20.19
C ARG A 44 1.27 -33.01 -20.16
N ILE A 45 0.30 -32.40 -19.47
CA ILE A 45 0.25 -30.94 -19.26
C ILE A 45 1.34 -30.52 -18.26
N LEU A 46 1.63 -31.32 -17.24
CA LEU A 46 2.67 -31.00 -16.24
C LEU A 46 4.09 -31.24 -16.78
N ASP A 47 4.27 -32.25 -17.65
CA ASP A 47 5.54 -32.50 -18.35
C ASP A 47 5.86 -31.40 -19.39
N ASP A 48 4.84 -30.74 -19.94
CA ASP A 48 4.99 -29.57 -20.83
C ASP A 48 5.13 -28.23 -20.06
N VAL A 49 5.02 -28.22 -18.72
CA VAL A 49 5.22 -27.02 -17.90
C VAL A 49 6.68 -26.93 -17.49
N THR A 50 7.40 -25.97 -18.07
CA THR A 50 8.74 -25.62 -17.61
C THR A 50 8.64 -24.74 -16.37
N SER A 51 9.20 -25.19 -15.24
CA SER A 51 9.32 -24.37 -14.03
C SER A 51 10.17 -23.12 -14.30
N GLY A 52 9.61 -21.93 -14.07
CA GLY A 52 10.35 -20.66 -14.14
C GLY A 52 11.23 -20.41 -12.92
N ALA A 53 11.78 -19.20 -12.82
CA ALA A 53 12.41 -18.70 -11.61
C ALA A 53 11.60 -17.55 -11.03
N VAL A 54 11.56 -17.46 -9.70
CA VAL A 54 10.93 -16.36 -8.98
C VAL A 54 11.96 -15.67 -8.10
N LEU A 55 11.82 -14.35 -7.99
CA LEU A 55 12.58 -13.51 -7.09
C LEU A 55 11.63 -12.94 -6.05
N ARG A 56 11.39 -13.72 -5.02
CA ARG A 56 10.40 -13.44 -3.98
C ARG A 56 10.87 -12.30 -3.09
N THR A 57 10.07 -11.25 -2.99
CA THR A 57 10.22 -10.21 -1.97
C THR A 57 9.94 -10.80 -0.60
N ARG A 58 10.93 -10.75 0.28
CA ARG A 58 10.82 -11.17 1.68
C ARG A 58 10.50 -10.01 2.59
N ASP A 59 11.09 -8.85 2.29
CA ASP A 59 10.92 -7.62 3.04
C ASP A 59 11.25 -6.41 2.16
N THR A 60 10.67 -5.26 2.51
CA THR A 60 10.92 -3.98 1.83
C THR A 60 10.89 -2.87 2.87
N ASP A 61 11.96 -2.08 2.91
CA ASP A 61 12.07 -0.89 3.74
C ASP A 61 12.34 0.31 2.84
N ASN A 62 11.42 1.28 2.84
CA ASN A 62 11.55 2.51 2.07
C ASN A 62 11.71 3.71 3.01
N ASN A 63 12.95 4.16 3.14
CA ASN A 63 13.33 5.34 3.88
C ASN A 63 13.84 6.44 2.94
N MET A 64 13.30 6.59 1.73
CA MET A 64 13.67 7.70 0.83
C MET A 64 13.03 9.00 1.30
N VAL A 65 13.74 9.76 2.12
CA VAL A 65 13.24 11.01 2.72
C VAL A 65 13.99 12.21 2.15
N TYR A 66 13.28 13.09 1.45
CA TYR A 66 13.81 14.27 0.81
C TYR A 66 13.46 15.55 1.57
N ASN A 67 14.42 16.44 1.77
CA ASN A 67 14.21 17.68 2.49
C ASN A 67 14.02 18.85 1.52
N ASN A 68 12.76 19.27 1.34
CA ASN A 68 12.41 20.36 0.43
C ASN A 68 13.02 21.73 0.83
N LEU A 69 13.46 21.91 2.08
CA LEU A 69 14.08 23.16 2.51
C LEU A 69 15.56 23.24 2.14
N THR A 70 16.28 22.12 2.24
CA THR A 70 17.70 22.04 1.87
C THR A 70 17.89 21.67 0.41
N GLY A 71 16.89 21.06 -0.23
CA GLY A 71 16.96 20.54 -1.58
C GLY A 71 17.82 19.27 -1.69
N GLU A 72 17.85 18.46 -0.62
CA GLU A 72 18.74 17.29 -0.50
C GLU A 72 18.03 16.14 0.23
N PHE A 73 18.42 14.90 -0.05
CA PHE A 73 18.00 13.75 0.77
C PHE A 73 18.58 13.79 2.18
N THR A 74 17.84 13.24 3.16
CA THR A 74 18.40 13.02 4.49
C THR A 74 19.54 12.00 4.44
N ALA A 75 20.55 12.13 5.29
CA ALA A 75 21.76 11.28 5.25
C ALA A 75 21.49 9.78 5.48
N THR A 76 20.33 9.40 6.01
CA THR A 76 19.91 8.01 6.21
C THR A 76 19.05 7.49 5.07
N SER A 77 18.80 8.28 4.02
CA SER A 77 17.85 7.94 2.97
C SER A 77 18.30 6.74 2.15
N ASN A 78 17.48 5.68 2.18
CA ASN A 78 17.78 4.45 1.49
C ASN A 78 16.52 3.63 1.19
N TYR A 79 16.68 2.66 0.30
CA TYR A 79 15.69 1.68 -0.08
C TYR A 79 16.31 0.30 0.03
N ILE A 80 15.70 -0.58 0.82
CA ILE A 80 16.22 -1.91 1.13
C ILE A 80 15.22 -2.96 0.68
N LEU A 81 15.72 -3.92 -0.10
CA LEU A 81 14.98 -5.09 -0.55
C LEU A 81 15.64 -6.35 -0.02
N THR A 82 14.87 -7.20 0.67
CA THR A 82 15.29 -8.58 0.94
C THR A 82 14.64 -9.49 -0.09
N LEU A 83 15.47 -10.18 -0.88
CA LEU A 83 15.05 -10.96 -2.03
C LEU A 83 15.51 -12.40 -1.88
N GLU A 84 14.62 -13.34 -2.15
CA GLU A 84 14.92 -14.76 -2.15
C GLU A 84 14.67 -15.33 -3.55
N GLU A 85 15.66 -15.99 -4.10
CA GLU A 85 15.55 -16.67 -5.38
C GLU A 85 14.95 -18.08 -5.18
N GLN A 86 14.09 -18.49 -6.10
CA GLN A 86 13.67 -19.87 -6.20
C GLN A 86 13.49 -20.29 -7.67
N ASP A 87 14.21 -21.33 -8.06
CA ASP A 87 14.06 -22.04 -9.33
C ASP A 87 13.73 -23.53 -9.14
N ALA A 88 13.72 -24.30 -10.24
CA ALA A 88 13.46 -25.74 -10.25
C ALA A 88 14.51 -26.60 -9.51
N SER A 89 15.70 -26.06 -9.31
CA SER A 89 16.85 -26.67 -8.63
C SER A 89 17.11 -26.03 -7.27
N ASN A 90 16.14 -25.31 -6.68
CA ASN A 90 16.27 -24.61 -5.40
C ASN A 90 17.40 -23.55 -5.39
N GLY A 91 17.58 -22.87 -6.52
CA GLY A 91 18.49 -21.74 -6.69
C GLY A 91 19.87 -22.07 -7.25
N ASP A 92 20.12 -23.35 -7.52
CA ASP A 92 21.35 -23.79 -8.19
C ASP A 92 21.43 -23.33 -9.66
N LEU A 93 20.33 -22.85 -10.27
CA LEU A 93 20.35 -22.32 -11.64
C LEU A 93 20.62 -20.82 -11.69
N LEU A 94 20.66 -20.10 -10.57
CA LEU A 94 20.94 -18.67 -10.55
C LEU A 94 22.33 -18.37 -11.13
N ASP A 95 22.37 -17.65 -12.24
CA ASP A 95 23.62 -17.12 -12.80
C ASP A 95 23.89 -15.71 -12.23
N ASN A 96 22.98 -14.78 -12.52
CA ASN A 96 23.07 -13.41 -12.02
C ASN A 96 21.70 -12.71 -12.01
N ILE A 97 21.62 -11.59 -11.31
CA ILE A 97 20.49 -10.67 -11.36
C ILE A 97 20.97 -9.30 -11.85
N GLU A 98 20.43 -8.85 -12.97
CA GLU A 98 20.62 -7.50 -13.49
C GLU A 98 19.56 -6.58 -12.89
N ILE A 99 20.00 -5.48 -12.26
CA ILE A 99 19.12 -4.48 -11.67
C ILE A 99 19.25 -3.20 -12.48
N PHE A 100 18.12 -2.73 -12.98
CA PHE A 100 17.99 -1.52 -13.76
C PHE A 100 17.30 -0.44 -12.92
N ALA A 101 17.67 0.81 -13.12
CA ALA A 101 17.09 1.95 -12.41
C ALA A 101 16.76 3.10 -13.36
N ARG A 102 15.74 3.88 -13.01
CA ARG A 102 15.47 5.23 -13.55
C ARG A 102 14.76 6.08 -12.51
N PHE A 103 14.86 7.39 -12.65
CA PHE A 103 14.01 8.33 -11.96
C PHE A 103 12.70 8.49 -12.73
N VAL A 104 11.59 8.58 -12.02
CA VAL A 104 10.27 8.82 -12.59
C VAL A 104 9.63 9.96 -11.82
N GLU A 105 9.42 11.05 -12.54
CA GLU A 105 8.68 12.19 -12.06
C GLU A 105 7.19 11.85 -12.07
N ASN A 106 6.57 11.92 -10.90
CA ASN A 106 5.13 11.79 -10.73
C ASN A 106 4.48 13.09 -10.26
N THR A 107 5.30 14.04 -9.80
CA THR A 107 4.88 15.38 -9.49
C THR A 107 4.81 16.23 -10.75
N LYS A 108 4.01 17.29 -10.70
CA LYS A 108 4.01 18.30 -11.75
C LYS A 108 4.02 19.67 -11.11
N ASP A 109 4.92 20.53 -11.54
CA ASP A 109 4.97 21.92 -11.10
C ASP A 109 3.98 22.75 -11.92
N ASP A 110 2.98 23.31 -11.25
CA ASP A 110 2.10 24.36 -11.77
C ASP A 110 2.41 25.61 -10.95
N ALA A 111 3.55 26.22 -11.25
CA ALA A 111 4.18 27.26 -10.43
C ALA A 111 3.28 28.48 -10.23
N ASN A 112 2.31 28.69 -11.14
CA ASN A 112 1.37 29.82 -11.12
C ASN A 112 -0.09 29.40 -10.87
N SER A 113 -0.35 28.11 -10.61
CA SER A 113 -1.69 27.55 -10.40
C SER A 113 -2.71 27.88 -11.51
N ASP A 114 -2.26 28.08 -12.75
CA ASP A 114 -3.12 28.41 -13.89
C ASP A 114 -3.66 27.16 -14.63
N GLY A 115 -3.27 25.97 -14.16
CA GLY A 115 -3.62 24.68 -14.74
C GLY A 115 -2.70 24.25 -15.87
N THR A 116 -1.63 25.01 -16.16
CA THR A 116 -0.54 24.61 -17.04
C THR A 116 0.66 24.14 -16.23
N ILE A 117 1.31 23.10 -16.74
CA ILE A 117 2.48 22.53 -16.08
C ILE A 117 3.71 23.26 -16.60
N ASP A 118 4.43 23.88 -15.69
CA ASP A 118 5.60 24.74 -15.90
C ASP A 118 6.93 23.98 -15.73
N ASP A 119 6.91 22.64 -15.68
CA ASP A 119 8.12 21.81 -15.58
C ASP A 119 8.57 21.15 -16.89
N ASP A 120 9.88 20.86 -16.93
CA ASP A 120 10.46 19.92 -17.88
C ASP A 120 10.34 18.51 -17.29
N ASN A 121 9.88 17.54 -18.07
CA ASN A 121 9.79 16.15 -17.60
C ASN A 121 11.17 15.63 -17.15
N LEU A 122 11.33 15.36 -15.85
CA LEU A 122 12.59 14.92 -15.24
C LEU A 122 12.80 13.41 -15.32
N THR A 123 11.82 12.64 -15.79
CA THR A 123 11.91 11.19 -15.93
C THR A 123 13.13 10.78 -16.76
N THR A 124 14.01 9.96 -16.18
CA THR A 124 15.25 9.55 -16.82
C THR A 124 15.08 8.22 -17.59
N THR A 125 16.06 7.92 -18.45
CA THR A 125 16.08 6.64 -19.17
C THR A 125 16.56 5.53 -18.25
N GLU A 126 15.95 4.35 -18.37
CA GLU A 126 16.39 3.17 -17.64
C GLU A 126 17.81 2.73 -18.02
N GLY A 127 18.62 2.41 -17.01
CA GLY A 127 19.96 1.86 -17.19
C GLY A 127 20.30 0.80 -16.15
N LEU A 128 21.32 -0.03 -16.43
CA LEU A 128 21.83 -1.05 -15.50
C LEU A 128 22.65 -0.41 -14.37
N ILE A 129 22.14 -0.46 -13.13
CA ILE A 129 22.81 0.10 -11.95
C ILE A 129 23.69 -0.93 -11.24
N ARG A 130 23.27 -2.19 -11.20
CA ARG A 130 23.95 -3.24 -10.44
C ARG A 130 23.74 -4.60 -11.07
N THR A 131 24.73 -5.48 -10.91
CA THR A 131 24.60 -6.91 -11.21
C THR A 131 24.96 -7.68 -9.94
N LEU A 132 24.02 -8.49 -9.45
CA LEU A 132 24.26 -9.44 -8.36
C LEU A 132 24.65 -10.79 -8.94
N THR A 133 25.64 -11.43 -8.35
CA THR A 133 26.09 -12.78 -8.65
C THR A 133 25.76 -13.70 -7.48
N ILE A 134 25.93 -15.01 -7.64
CA ILE A 134 25.75 -15.96 -6.54
C ILE A 134 26.56 -15.64 -5.27
N ALA A 135 27.67 -14.92 -5.40
CA ALA A 135 28.49 -14.50 -4.25
C ALA A 135 27.82 -13.44 -3.37
N ASP A 136 26.80 -12.75 -3.87
CA ASP A 136 26.01 -11.74 -3.15
C ASP A 136 24.84 -12.36 -2.37
N PHE A 137 24.69 -13.68 -2.42
CA PHE A 137 23.62 -14.43 -1.76
C PHE A 137 24.14 -15.27 -0.61
N THR A 138 23.29 -15.45 0.39
CA THR A 138 23.47 -16.37 1.51
C THR A 138 22.33 -17.38 1.55
N THR A 139 22.48 -18.45 2.32
CA THR A 139 21.39 -19.42 2.49
C THR A 139 20.34 -18.87 3.45
N GLY A 140 19.14 -18.59 2.93
CA GLY A 140 18.00 -18.12 3.71
C GLY A 140 17.28 -19.22 4.50
N PRO A 141 16.24 -18.88 5.28
CA PRO A 141 15.55 -19.81 6.20
C PRO A 141 14.88 -21.02 5.52
N ARG A 142 14.62 -20.94 4.21
CA ARG A 142 14.06 -22.04 3.40
C ARG A 142 15.10 -22.88 2.67
N ASN A 143 16.39 -22.68 2.97
CA ASN A 143 17.51 -23.24 2.22
C ASN A 143 17.55 -22.79 0.75
N LEU A 144 17.10 -21.57 0.48
CA LEU A 144 17.13 -20.92 -0.83
C LEU A 144 18.10 -19.73 -0.80
N PRO A 145 18.66 -19.29 -1.93
CA PRO A 145 19.51 -18.11 -1.97
C PRO A 145 18.73 -16.85 -1.58
N GLU A 146 19.26 -16.08 -0.63
CA GLU A 146 18.69 -14.82 -0.16
C GLU A 146 19.75 -13.71 -0.17
N SER A 147 19.39 -12.52 -0.62
CA SER A 147 20.24 -11.33 -0.65
C SER A 147 19.49 -10.11 -0.13
N VAL A 148 20.23 -9.21 0.53
CA VAL A 148 19.73 -7.90 0.97
C VAL A 148 20.39 -6.85 0.10
N VAL A 149 19.57 -6.12 -0.65
CA VAL A 149 20.02 -5.10 -1.60
C VAL A 149 19.63 -3.73 -1.07
N THR A 150 20.63 -2.91 -0.76
CA THR A 150 20.42 -1.52 -0.36
C THR A 150 20.80 -0.58 -1.49
N PHE A 151 19.97 0.42 -1.74
CA PHE A 151 20.25 1.58 -2.58
C PHE A 151 20.18 2.83 -1.73
N THR A 152 21.24 3.63 -1.71
CA THR A 152 21.18 4.95 -1.06
C THR A 152 20.59 5.97 -2.03
N ALA A 153 20.03 7.05 -1.49
CA ALA A 153 19.56 8.15 -2.33
C ALA A 153 20.69 8.72 -3.21
N ASP A 154 21.87 8.98 -2.63
CA ASP A 154 23.06 9.46 -3.36
C ASP A 154 23.44 8.56 -4.55
N GLU A 155 23.37 7.23 -4.37
CA GLU A 155 23.69 6.28 -5.44
C GLU A 155 22.69 6.40 -6.60
N LEU A 156 21.39 6.48 -6.29
CA LEU A 156 20.33 6.56 -7.29
C LEU A 156 20.31 7.91 -8.00
N VAL A 157 20.51 9.01 -7.27
CA VAL A 157 20.66 10.36 -7.85
C VAL A 157 21.85 10.39 -8.79
N ALA A 158 23.02 9.94 -8.33
CA ALA A 158 24.23 9.93 -9.15
C ALA A 158 24.10 9.02 -10.39
N PHE A 159 23.44 7.87 -10.25
CA PHE A 159 23.23 6.94 -11.35
C PHE A 159 22.26 7.47 -12.41
N THR A 160 21.10 7.95 -11.96
CA THR A 160 20.04 8.42 -12.86
C THR A 160 20.38 9.77 -13.50
N GLY A 161 21.23 10.57 -12.85
CA GLY A 161 21.61 11.91 -13.30
C GLY A 161 20.47 12.92 -13.17
N VAL A 162 19.43 12.62 -12.40
CA VAL A 162 18.38 13.58 -12.05
C VAL A 162 19.00 14.75 -11.29
N ASP A 163 18.52 15.96 -11.57
CA ASP A 163 18.87 17.15 -10.80
C ASP A 163 18.17 17.06 -9.44
N GLU A 164 18.94 16.71 -8.40
CA GLU A 164 18.42 16.53 -7.04
C GLU A 164 17.66 17.75 -6.53
N SER A 165 18.05 18.96 -6.94
CA SER A 165 17.38 20.20 -6.52
C SER A 165 15.97 20.38 -7.06
N LYS A 166 15.58 19.54 -8.03
CA LYS A 166 14.25 19.55 -8.66
C LYS A 166 13.38 18.36 -8.25
N ILE A 167 13.91 17.44 -7.46
CA ILE A 167 13.12 16.32 -6.93
C ILE A 167 12.05 16.87 -6.00
N GLN A 168 10.84 16.33 -6.14
CA GLN A 168 9.75 16.57 -5.20
C GLN A 168 9.30 15.23 -4.64
N GLY A 169 8.80 15.21 -3.41
CA GLY A 169 8.26 13.95 -2.92
C GLY A 169 6.96 13.56 -3.61
N SER A 170 6.68 12.25 -3.60
CA SER A 170 5.84 11.50 -4.55
C SER A 170 6.51 11.16 -5.88
N ASP A 171 7.67 11.75 -6.23
CA ASP A 171 8.51 11.17 -7.29
C ASP A 171 9.09 9.83 -6.85
N ASP A 172 9.49 8.99 -7.81
CA ASP A 172 9.99 7.65 -7.53
C ASP A 172 11.34 7.37 -8.18
N PHE A 173 12.16 6.54 -7.53
CA PHE A 173 13.12 5.70 -8.24
C PHE A 173 12.45 4.37 -8.61
N ALA A 174 12.38 4.07 -9.91
CA ALA A 174 11.90 2.80 -10.43
C ALA A 174 13.06 1.82 -10.56
N LEU A 175 12.92 0.62 -10.01
CA LEU A 175 13.88 -0.45 -10.11
C LEU A 175 13.26 -1.65 -10.83
N ARG A 176 13.91 -2.15 -11.87
CA ARG A 176 13.50 -3.36 -12.60
C ARG A 176 14.59 -4.42 -12.45
N PHE A 177 14.19 -5.61 -12.06
CA PHE A 177 15.04 -6.75 -11.83
C PHE A 177 14.87 -7.74 -12.97
N LYS A 178 15.98 -8.30 -13.44
CA LYS A 178 16.01 -9.39 -14.41
C LYS A 178 16.88 -10.50 -13.87
N ILE A 179 16.27 -11.64 -13.57
CA ILE A 179 17.01 -12.85 -13.22
C ILE A 179 17.48 -13.53 -14.49
N ASN A 180 18.75 -13.95 -14.49
CA ASN A 180 19.36 -14.75 -15.55
C ASN A 180 19.77 -16.09 -14.95
N LEU A 181 19.41 -17.18 -15.63
CA LEU A 181 19.73 -18.54 -15.24
C LEU A 181 20.89 -19.10 -16.07
N THR A 182 21.62 -20.04 -15.48
CA THR A 182 22.76 -20.73 -16.11
C THR A 182 22.37 -21.55 -17.35
N ASP A 183 21.08 -21.86 -17.51
CA ASP A 183 20.53 -22.54 -18.69
C ASP A 183 20.13 -21.58 -19.83
N GLY A 184 20.38 -20.28 -19.66
CA GLY A 184 20.15 -19.23 -20.67
C GLY A 184 18.77 -18.60 -20.66
N ARG A 185 17.88 -19.02 -19.76
CA ARG A 185 16.58 -18.36 -19.55
C ARG A 185 16.74 -17.09 -18.73
N SER A 186 15.84 -16.14 -18.93
CA SER A 186 15.75 -14.91 -18.14
C SER A 186 14.29 -14.60 -17.83
N PHE A 187 14.04 -13.97 -16.69
CA PHE A 187 12.71 -13.52 -16.28
C PHE A 187 12.77 -12.09 -15.71
N SER A 188 11.78 -11.27 -16.04
CA SER A 188 11.60 -9.91 -15.52
C SER A 188 10.11 -9.59 -15.34
N GLU A 189 9.76 -8.31 -15.21
CA GLU A 189 8.38 -7.86 -14.94
C GLU A 189 7.36 -8.27 -16.03
N ASP A 190 7.81 -8.40 -17.28
CA ASP A 190 6.95 -8.81 -18.40
C ASP A 190 6.64 -10.32 -18.41
N ASP A 191 7.35 -11.12 -17.60
CA ASP A 191 7.24 -12.59 -17.58
C ASP A 191 6.34 -13.11 -16.45
N VAL A 192 5.70 -12.21 -15.68
CA VAL A 192 4.88 -12.57 -14.52
C VAL A 192 3.41 -12.21 -14.72
N ASN A 193 2.53 -13.04 -14.14
CA ASN A 193 1.11 -12.71 -13.99
C ASN A 193 0.80 -12.34 -12.53
N GLY A 194 -0.41 -11.87 -12.25
CA GLY A 194 -0.82 -11.43 -10.90
C GLY A 194 -0.60 -12.46 -9.78
N ASN A 195 -0.64 -13.76 -10.08
CA ASN A 195 -0.38 -14.80 -9.08
C ASN A 195 1.12 -14.89 -8.72
N VAL A 196 2.01 -14.59 -9.66
CA VAL A 196 3.46 -14.58 -9.46
C VAL A 196 3.92 -13.24 -8.87
N SER A 197 3.44 -12.12 -9.41
CA SER A 197 3.86 -10.79 -8.98
C SER A 197 3.35 -10.40 -7.59
N GLY A 198 2.05 -10.62 -7.31
CA GLY A 198 1.40 -10.18 -6.07
C GLY A 198 0.80 -11.31 -5.22
N GLY A 199 0.87 -12.56 -5.66
CA GLY A 199 0.37 -13.69 -4.88
C GLY A 199 1.19 -13.90 -3.61
N SER A 200 0.52 -14.17 -2.49
CA SER A 200 1.14 -14.32 -1.16
C SER A 200 2.25 -15.39 -1.08
N TYR A 201 2.28 -16.33 -2.03
CA TYR A 201 3.30 -17.38 -2.09
C TYR A 201 4.55 -16.97 -2.90
N PHE A 202 4.37 -16.31 -4.04
CA PHE A 202 5.47 -15.99 -4.96
C PHE A 202 6.02 -14.58 -4.73
N SER A 203 5.15 -13.57 -4.56
CA SER A 203 5.51 -12.18 -4.28
C SER A 203 6.74 -11.71 -5.07
N SER A 204 6.74 -11.95 -6.39
CA SER A 204 7.89 -11.76 -7.26
C SER A 204 7.57 -10.79 -8.39
N PRO A 205 7.43 -9.48 -8.09
CA PRO A 205 7.01 -8.50 -9.09
C PRO A 205 8.09 -8.16 -10.11
N PHE A 206 9.37 -8.41 -9.81
CA PHE A 206 10.53 -7.96 -10.59
C PHE A 206 10.60 -6.44 -10.85
N ALA A 207 9.67 -5.66 -10.29
CA ALA A 207 9.61 -4.23 -10.42
C ALA A 207 9.26 -3.61 -9.07
N TYR A 208 9.97 -2.56 -8.71
CA TYR A 208 9.85 -1.88 -7.43
C TYR A 208 9.85 -0.37 -7.63
N ARG A 209 9.07 0.33 -6.80
CA ARG A 209 8.98 1.79 -6.78
C ARG A 209 9.41 2.25 -5.40
N SER A 210 10.52 2.98 -5.35
CA SER A 210 10.95 3.67 -4.15
C SER A 210 10.41 5.09 -4.19
N SER A 211 9.21 5.28 -3.64
CA SER A 211 8.58 6.59 -3.55
C SER A 211 9.31 7.47 -2.56
N ILE A 212 9.55 8.71 -2.95
CA ILE A 212 10.26 9.70 -2.14
C ILE A 212 9.24 10.39 -1.23
N SER A 213 9.41 10.28 0.08
CA SER A 213 8.68 11.08 1.07
C SER A 213 9.42 12.38 1.35
N CYS A 214 8.76 13.37 1.96
CA CYS A 214 9.41 14.62 2.34
C CYS A 214 9.57 14.73 3.83
N ASP A 215 10.73 15.23 4.24
CA ASP A 215 10.97 15.61 5.63
C ASP A 215 10.16 16.86 6.00
N ILE A 216 9.61 16.86 7.21
CA ILE A 216 9.22 18.10 7.87
C ILE A 216 10.30 18.42 8.89
N THR A 217 11.26 19.25 8.47
CA THR A 217 12.43 19.61 9.29
C THR A 217 12.10 20.45 10.54
N GLU A 218 10.88 20.99 10.60
CA GLU A 218 10.37 21.65 11.80
C GLU A 218 9.07 20.98 12.25
N SER A 219 8.98 20.69 13.54
CA SER A 219 7.78 20.13 14.14
C SER A 219 6.55 21.02 13.88
N LEU A 220 5.49 20.43 13.34
CA LEU A 220 4.13 20.99 13.34
C LEU A 220 3.36 20.60 14.61
N ALA A 221 4.02 20.09 15.66
CA ALA A 221 3.32 19.86 16.92
C ALA A 221 3.13 21.18 17.67
N ASP A 222 1.88 21.57 17.87
CA ASP A 222 1.51 22.73 18.68
C ASP A 222 0.01 22.67 19.05
N THR A 223 -0.41 23.57 19.94
CA THR A 223 -1.84 23.86 20.13
C THR A 223 -2.21 25.13 19.37
N TYR A 224 -3.03 24.95 18.35
CA TYR A 224 -3.50 26.00 17.47
C TYR A 224 -4.84 26.54 17.94
N THR A 225 -5.09 27.82 17.70
CA THR A 225 -6.46 28.34 17.70
C THR A 225 -7.03 28.21 16.31
N TYR A 226 -8.29 27.81 16.19
CA TYR A 226 -8.98 27.75 14.91
C TYR A 226 -10.23 28.63 14.92
N THR A 227 -10.56 29.19 13.77
CA THR A 227 -11.84 29.88 13.50
C THR A 227 -12.37 29.40 12.17
N VAL A 228 -13.54 28.75 12.18
CA VAL A 228 -14.24 28.37 10.95
C VAL A 228 -14.87 29.63 10.37
N THR A 229 -14.61 29.89 9.09
CA THR A 229 -15.07 31.08 8.37
C THR A 229 -16.20 30.77 7.39
N SER A 230 -16.37 29.50 7.03
CA SER A 230 -17.51 29.03 6.25
C SER A 230 -17.85 27.57 6.57
N LEU A 231 -19.13 27.23 6.49
CA LEU A 231 -19.64 25.86 6.50
C LEU A 231 -20.71 25.72 5.42
N GLN A 232 -20.77 24.54 4.81
CA GLN A 232 -21.73 24.22 3.79
C GLN A 232 -22.13 22.74 3.88
N SER A 233 -23.43 22.50 4.06
CA SER A 233 -24.01 21.17 3.98
C SER A 233 -23.94 20.59 2.56
N ALA A 234 -23.68 19.29 2.46
CA ALA A 234 -23.76 18.54 1.23
C ALA A 234 -25.20 18.62 0.64
N PRO A 235 -25.35 18.79 -0.68
CA PRO A 235 -26.68 18.77 -1.31
C PRO A 235 -27.41 17.45 -1.06
N GLY A 236 -28.57 17.52 -0.38
CA GLY A 236 -29.34 16.32 -0.02
C GLY A 236 -28.72 15.47 1.10
N GLY A 237 -27.66 15.98 1.74
CA GLY A 237 -27.05 15.38 2.92
C GLY A 237 -27.92 15.55 4.17
N ARG A 238 -27.55 14.85 5.24
CA ARG A 238 -28.25 14.88 6.52
C ARG A 238 -27.85 16.06 7.41
N SER A 239 -26.70 16.68 7.13
CA SER A 239 -26.20 17.82 7.89
C SER A 239 -27.10 19.04 7.74
N GLN A 240 -27.14 19.87 8.77
CA GLN A 240 -27.83 21.17 8.81
C GLN A 240 -26.90 22.22 9.41
N CYS A 241 -25.86 22.60 8.66
CA CYS A 241 -24.86 23.56 9.12
C CYS A 241 -25.47 24.92 9.42
N GLN A 242 -25.14 25.47 10.59
CA GLN A 242 -25.43 26.87 10.92
C GLN A 242 -24.34 27.75 10.32
N THR A 243 -24.73 28.66 9.42
CA THR A 243 -23.80 29.46 8.62
C THR A 243 -23.69 30.91 9.05
N ASP A 244 -24.46 31.33 10.06
CA ASP A 244 -24.39 32.69 10.57
C ASP A 244 -23.02 32.89 11.25
N PRO A 245 -22.32 34.02 11.02
CA PRO A 245 -20.96 34.22 11.54
C PRO A 245 -20.81 34.08 13.06
N GLY A 246 -21.88 34.26 13.83
CA GLY A 246 -21.89 34.08 15.28
C GLY A 246 -21.99 32.63 15.74
N ASP A 247 -22.41 31.72 14.85
CA ASP A 247 -22.62 30.30 15.14
C ASP A 247 -21.50 29.41 14.58
N LEU A 248 -20.58 29.99 13.80
CA LEU A 248 -19.44 29.26 13.25
C LEU A 248 -18.48 28.81 14.36
N PRO A 249 -18.02 27.54 14.32
CA PRO A 249 -17.11 27.01 15.33
C PRO A 249 -15.81 27.80 15.45
N SER A 250 -15.34 27.94 16.68
CA SER A 250 -13.98 28.37 16.99
C SER A 250 -13.51 27.66 18.25
N GLY A 251 -12.20 27.45 18.37
CA GLY A 251 -11.65 26.70 19.48
C GLY A 251 -10.16 26.47 19.33
N THR A 252 -9.71 25.36 19.90
CA THR A 252 -8.32 24.92 19.77
C THR A 252 -8.25 23.51 19.24
N VAL A 253 -7.22 23.23 18.46
CA VAL A 253 -6.83 21.88 18.04
C VAL A 253 -5.36 21.68 18.37
N THR A 254 -5.02 20.52 18.90
CA THR A 254 -3.63 20.18 19.26
C THR A 254 -3.12 19.11 18.33
N TRP A 255 -1.96 19.35 17.72
CA TRP A 255 -1.19 18.34 17.01
C TRP A 255 -0.01 17.90 17.88
N SER A 256 0.20 16.59 18.00
CA SER A 256 1.29 16.00 18.78
C SER A 256 2.08 15.02 17.94
N GLU A 257 3.41 15.11 18.01
CA GLU A 257 4.33 14.18 17.34
C GLU A 257 3.95 12.72 17.62
N THR A 258 4.10 11.89 16.60
CA THR A 258 4.05 10.43 16.72
C THR A 258 5.45 9.83 16.68
N ASP A 259 5.55 8.50 16.72
CA ASP A 259 6.82 7.80 16.49
C ASP A 259 7.27 7.88 15.01
N THR A 260 6.37 8.30 14.11
CA THR A 260 6.62 8.52 12.68
C THR A 260 6.88 10.01 12.42
N PRO A 261 8.09 10.41 11.98
CA PRO A 261 8.36 11.80 11.62
C PRO A 261 7.41 12.33 10.54
N GLY A 262 6.90 13.55 10.73
CA GLY A 262 5.97 14.18 9.79
C GLY A 262 4.51 13.73 9.93
N GLU A 263 4.22 12.81 10.86
CA GLU A 263 2.88 12.41 11.27
C GLU A 263 2.58 12.92 12.68
N TYR A 264 1.40 13.52 12.82
CA TYR A 264 0.93 14.11 14.06
C TYR A 264 -0.43 13.53 14.43
N SER A 265 -0.58 13.04 15.66
CA SER A 265 -1.92 12.83 16.21
C SER A 265 -2.60 14.19 16.42
N THR A 266 -3.90 14.26 16.19
CA THR A 266 -4.66 15.51 16.37
C THR A 266 -5.82 15.33 17.32
N SER A 267 -6.21 16.39 18.04
CA SER A 267 -7.37 16.35 18.93
C SER A 267 -8.72 16.48 18.19
N ASP A 268 -8.70 16.95 16.95
CA ASP A 268 -9.89 17.14 16.11
C ASP A 268 -9.47 17.24 14.62
N ILE A 269 -10.21 16.59 13.73
CA ILE A 269 -10.06 16.73 12.26
C ILE A 269 -11.24 17.44 11.58
N SER A 270 -12.25 17.81 12.38
CA SER A 270 -13.51 18.38 11.89
C SER A 270 -13.65 19.87 12.20
N PHE A 271 -12.80 20.42 13.07
CA PHE A 271 -12.84 21.81 13.54
C PHE A 271 -14.22 22.18 14.11
N GLY A 272 -14.78 21.30 14.93
CA GLY A 272 -16.11 21.47 15.54
C GLY A 272 -17.29 21.35 14.56
N GLN A 273 -17.09 20.84 13.34
CA GLN A 273 -18.17 20.69 12.35
C GLN A 273 -19.32 19.82 12.88
N PHE A 274 -19.05 18.78 13.69
CA PHE A 274 -20.10 17.93 14.23
C PHE A 274 -21.03 18.67 15.20
N ASP A 275 -20.47 19.54 16.05
CA ASP A 275 -21.25 20.32 17.01
C ASP A 275 -22.11 21.40 16.34
N ASN A 276 -21.79 21.80 15.10
CA ASN A 276 -22.54 22.80 14.34
C ASN A 276 -23.51 22.19 13.32
N CYS A 277 -23.02 21.26 12.49
CA CYS A 277 -23.74 20.72 11.35
C CYS A 277 -24.56 19.47 11.67
N TYR A 278 -24.25 18.78 12.77
CA TYR A 278 -24.82 17.48 13.13
C TYR A 278 -25.50 17.50 14.51
N VAL A 279 -25.97 18.68 14.93
CA VAL A 279 -26.70 18.87 16.18
C VAL A 279 -27.84 17.84 16.26
N ASP A 280 -27.90 17.12 17.39
CA ASP A 280 -28.89 16.08 17.67
C ASP A 280 -28.99 14.97 16.60
N THR A 281 -27.98 14.79 15.75
CA THR A 281 -27.99 13.75 14.70
C THR A 281 -27.44 12.41 15.20
N PHE A 282 -26.36 12.46 15.99
CA PHE A 282 -25.66 11.28 16.46
C PHE A 282 -25.77 11.10 17.97
N SER A 283 -25.90 9.84 18.40
CA SER A 283 -25.89 9.40 19.80
C SER A 283 -24.47 9.13 20.31
N LYS A 284 -23.55 8.83 19.38
CA LYS A 284 -22.14 8.56 19.62
C LYS A 284 -21.32 9.26 18.54
N ILE A 285 -20.23 9.90 18.94
CA ILE A 285 -19.20 10.46 18.06
C ILE A 285 -17.87 10.10 18.73
N GLU A 286 -17.04 9.33 18.05
CA GLU A 286 -15.73 8.88 18.51
C GLU A 286 -14.70 9.13 17.41
N PHE A 287 -13.57 9.70 17.78
CA PHE A 287 -12.47 9.95 16.86
C PHE A 287 -11.50 8.78 16.97
N ASP A 288 -11.31 8.04 15.89
CA ASP A 288 -10.48 6.84 15.85
C ASP A 288 -9.25 7.07 14.96
N GLU A 289 -8.08 6.84 15.56
CA GLU A 289 -6.75 6.96 14.93
C GLU A 289 -6.60 8.22 14.05
N ILE A 290 -7.06 9.38 14.53
CA ILE A 290 -7.01 10.63 13.75
C ILE A 290 -5.60 11.22 13.69
N LEU A 291 -5.14 11.47 12.46
CA LEU A 291 -3.75 11.88 12.16
C LEU A 291 -3.76 13.09 11.23
N ILE A 292 -2.70 13.89 11.29
CA ILE A 292 -2.30 14.84 10.26
C ILE A 292 -0.94 14.41 9.73
N THR A 293 -0.84 14.19 8.43
CA THR A 293 0.42 13.82 7.75
C THR A 293 0.74 14.83 6.67
N TRP A 294 2.00 15.20 6.53
CA TRP A 294 2.47 15.96 5.37
C TRP A 294 2.86 15.02 4.23
N ASP A 295 2.23 15.15 3.07
CA ASP A 295 2.51 14.30 1.90
C ASP A 295 3.39 14.98 0.85
N CYS A 296 4.21 15.96 1.25
CA CYS A 296 4.98 16.86 0.38
C CYS A 296 4.20 17.95 -0.32
N THR A 297 2.92 17.71 -0.60
CA THR A 297 2.11 18.64 -1.36
C THR A 297 1.09 19.32 -0.47
N ASN A 298 0.53 18.62 0.52
CA ASN A 298 -0.61 19.06 1.32
C ASN A 298 -0.59 18.39 2.71
N LEU A 299 -1.39 18.95 3.62
CA LEU A 299 -1.74 18.24 4.85
C LEU A 299 -2.84 17.23 4.53
N LYS A 300 -2.67 15.99 4.97
CA LYS A 300 -3.65 14.91 4.89
C LYS A 300 -4.23 14.67 6.27
N ALA A 301 -5.56 14.71 6.35
CA ALA A 301 -6.27 14.21 7.51
C ALA A 301 -6.46 12.69 7.34
N GLY A 302 -5.87 11.93 8.25
CA GLY A 302 -6.02 10.48 8.37
C GLY A 302 -6.98 10.11 9.51
N GLY A 303 -7.33 8.83 9.58
CA GLY A 303 -8.25 8.29 10.58
C GLY A 303 -9.72 8.47 10.23
N THR A 304 -10.59 8.16 11.18
CA THR A 304 -12.04 8.24 11.02
C THR A 304 -12.72 8.88 12.22
N ILE A 305 -13.91 9.42 11.98
CA ILE A 305 -14.86 9.76 13.04
C ILE A 305 -16.00 8.77 12.95
N GLU A 306 -16.06 7.84 13.90
CA GLU A 306 -17.11 6.85 14.02
C GLU A 306 -18.33 7.46 14.71
N THR A 307 -19.50 7.27 14.11
CA THR A 307 -20.75 7.83 14.62
C THR A 307 -21.87 6.80 14.67
N VAL A 308 -22.86 7.03 15.54
CA VAL A 308 -24.09 6.23 15.61
C VAL A 308 -25.31 7.14 15.53
N GLU A 309 -26.12 7.00 14.49
CA GLU A 309 -27.33 7.82 14.29
C GLU A 309 -28.38 7.60 15.40
N ASN A 310 -28.97 8.68 15.88
CA ASN A 310 -30.01 8.66 16.92
C ASN A 310 -31.25 7.85 16.49
N ASP A 311 -31.73 8.03 15.26
CA ASP A 311 -33.01 7.48 14.83
C ASP A 311 -32.93 6.03 14.33
N THR A 312 -31.79 5.64 13.77
CA THR A 312 -31.63 4.37 13.06
C THR A 312 -30.68 3.40 13.76
N ASN A 313 -29.86 3.88 14.71
CA ASN A 313 -28.70 3.19 15.25
C ASN A 313 -27.69 2.74 14.18
N LYS A 314 -27.68 3.41 13.02
CA LYS A 314 -26.72 3.12 11.96
C LYS A 314 -25.35 3.67 12.32
N GLU A 315 -24.34 2.83 12.20
CA GLU A 315 -22.93 3.22 12.28
C GLU A 315 -22.49 3.86 10.95
N ILE A 316 -21.81 5.00 11.04
CA ILE A 316 -21.31 5.77 9.91
C ILE A 316 -19.93 6.32 10.26
N ASP A 317 -18.97 6.10 9.36
CA ASP A 317 -17.61 6.58 9.51
C ASP A 317 -17.38 7.77 8.58
N PHE A 318 -16.81 8.83 9.14
CA PHE A 318 -16.43 10.03 8.41
C PHE A 318 -14.94 10.11 8.22
N THR A 319 -14.50 10.38 7.01
CA THR A 319 -13.11 10.78 6.70
C THR A 319 -13.06 12.21 6.23
N TYR A 320 -11.89 12.85 6.32
CA TYR A 320 -11.69 14.24 5.94
C TYR A 320 -10.62 14.41 4.88
N VAL A 321 -10.82 15.40 4.02
CA VAL A 321 -9.81 15.86 3.06
C VAL A 321 -9.56 17.33 3.31
N TYR A 322 -8.29 17.71 3.37
CA TYR A 322 -7.85 19.10 3.53
C TYR A 322 -7.24 19.64 2.25
N THR A 323 -7.33 20.95 2.09
CA THR A 323 -6.62 21.72 1.08
C THR A 323 -6.15 23.04 1.67
N ILE A 324 -4.83 23.18 1.85
CA ILE A 324 -4.25 24.46 2.23
C ILE A 324 -4.48 25.46 1.07
N LYS A 325 -5.15 26.57 1.39
CA LYS A 325 -5.43 27.68 0.47
C LYS A 325 -4.32 28.70 0.49
N GLU A 326 -3.88 29.08 1.67
CA GLU A 326 -2.82 30.06 1.87
C GLU A 326 -2.23 29.94 3.28
N THR A 327 -1.06 30.53 3.45
CA THR A 327 -0.49 30.81 4.78
C THR A 327 -0.01 32.25 4.82
N SER A 328 -0.42 33.02 5.83
CA SER A 328 -0.04 34.41 6.01
C SER A 328 0.40 34.64 7.46
N GLY A 329 1.71 34.81 7.66
CA GLY A 329 2.27 34.92 9.01
C GLY A 329 1.94 33.69 9.86
N SER A 330 1.22 33.89 10.96
CA SER A 330 0.80 32.83 11.87
C SER A 330 -0.45 32.07 11.44
N ASP A 331 -1.12 32.52 10.39
CA ASP A 331 -2.43 32.00 9.98
C ASP A 331 -2.28 31.11 8.76
N MET A 332 -3.02 30.01 8.74
CA MET A 332 -3.17 29.11 7.61
C MET A 332 -4.65 28.94 7.33
N THR A 333 -5.05 29.17 6.09
CA THR A 333 -6.42 28.92 5.64
C THR A 333 -6.50 27.55 5.00
N ILE A 334 -7.38 26.69 5.51
CA ILE A 334 -7.60 25.32 5.01
C ILE A 334 -9.07 25.20 4.60
N ASP A 335 -9.31 24.74 3.38
CA ASP A 335 -10.60 24.17 3.00
C ASP A 335 -10.64 22.71 3.43
N PHE A 336 -11.70 22.29 4.11
CA PHE A 336 -11.90 20.92 4.55
C PHE A 336 -13.24 20.36 4.06
N SER A 337 -13.29 19.06 3.80
CA SER A 337 -14.51 18.35 3.41
C SER A 337 -14.55 16.98 4.05
N ASN A 338 -15.73 16.58 4.52
CA ASN A 338 -15.94 15.20 4.99
C ASN A 338 -16.40 14.27 3.85
N SER A 339 -16.43 12.96 4.12
CA SER A 339 -16.82 11.91 3.17
C SER A 339 -18.29 11.98 2.71
N GLU A 340 -19.17 12.62 3.48
CA GLU A 340 -20.57 12.87 3.09
C GLU A 340 -20.71 14.11 2.20
N GLY A 341 -19.63 14.87 1.99
CA GLY A 341 -19.55 16.01 1.08
C GLY A 341 -19.85 17.36 1.71
N ASP A 342 -19.96 17.45 3.04
CA ASP A 342 -20.01 18.75 3.73
C ASP A 342 -18.67 19.42 3.70
N ARG A 343 -18.67 20.74 3.60
CA ARG A 343 -17.47 21.54 3.37
C ARG A 343 -17.37 22.66 4.40
N GLY A 344 -16.16 23.15 4.58
CA GLY A 344 -15.92 24.38 5.31
C GLY A 344 -14.56 24.96 5.01
N THR A 345 -14.36 26.18 5.50
CA THR A 345 -13.06 26.86 5.49
C THR A 345 -12.71 27.20 6.93
N VAL A 346 -11.48 26.89 7.34
CA VAL A 346 -10.96 27.18 8.67
C VAL A 346 -9.67 27.99 8.57
N VAL A 347 -9.53 28.97 9.46
CA VAL A 347 -8.25 29.65 9.71
C VAL A 347 -7.64 29.05 10.96
N LEU A 348 -6.45 28.46 10.81
CA LEU A 348 -5.65 27.87 11.88
C LEU A 348 -4.47 28.80 12.20
N THR A 349 -4.38 29.24 13.46
CA THR A 349 -3.37 30.20 13.91
C THR A 349 -2.37 29.55 14.85
N ARG A 350 -1.07 29.63 14.53
CA ARG A 350 0.01 29.17 15.43
C ARG A 350 0.10 30.08 16.66
N PRO A 351 0.42 29.52 17.84
CA PRO A 351 0.58 30.32 19.05
C PRO A 351 1.83 31.21 18.97
N ALA A 352 1.81 32.27 19.78
CA ALA A 352 2.92 33.22 19.94
C ALA A 352 3.40 33.90 18.63
N GLY A 353 2.56 33.94 17.59
CA GLY A 353 2.89 34.56 16.31
C GLY A 353 3.96 33.81 15.51
N LYS A 354 4.18 32.52 15.81
CA LYS A 354 5.04 31.66 14.99
C LYS A 354 4.53 31.65 13.55
N VAL A 355 5.44 31.79 12.59
CA VAL A 355 5.08 31.75 11.17
C VAL A 355 4.97 30.30 10.71
N TRP A 356 4.06 29.99 9.79
CA TRP A 356 4.00 28.67 9.18
C TRP A 356 5.25 28.39 8.32
N PRO A 357 5.73 27.13 8.30
CA PRO A 357 6.84 26.69 7.45
C PRO A 357 6.68 27.15 6.00
N ILE A 358 7.80 27.51 5.37
CA ILE A 358 7.76 27.98 3.97
C ILE A 358 7.25 26.89 3.01
N LEU A 359 7.46 25.62 3.34
CA LEU A 359 6.99 24.45 2.58
C LEU A 359 5.45 24.32 2.56
N LEU A 360 4.73 24.96 3.48
CA LEU A 360 3.26 24.97 3.50
C LEU A 360 2.66 26.17 2.73
N ARG A 361 3.49 27.07 2.22
CA ARG A 361 3.02 28.23 1.45
C ARG A 361 2.47 27.77 0.12
N ARG A 362 1.34 28.35 -0.26
CA ARG A 362 0.87 28.38 -1.65
C ARG A 362 1.30 29.72 -2.24
N MET A 363 1.95 29.69 -3.39
CA MET A 363 2.14 30.91 -4.17
C MET A 363 0.79 31.25 -4.79
N GLU A 364 0.32 32.48 -4.57
CA GLU A 364 -0.87 33.03 -5.23
C GLU A 364 -0.63 33.27 -6.72
#